data_AF-A0A9N9HVS5-F1
#
_entry.id   AF-A0A9N9HVS5-F1
#
_cell.length_a   1.000
_cell.length_b   1.000
_cell.length_c   1.000
_cell.angle_alpha   90.00
_cell.angle_beta   90.00
_cell.angle_gamma   90.00
#
_symmetry.space_group_name_H-M   'P 1'
#
loop_
_entity.id
_entity.type
_entity.pdbx_description
1 polymer ?
#
loop_
_entity_poly.entity_id
_entity_poly.type
_entity_poly.pdbx_seq_one_letter_code
_entity_poly.pdbx_strand_id
1 'polypeptide(L)'
;MKSTIIVATVYLLFVVVCAVAKKSSDYLPVKDLLPLPLVILQDEKHSNKYKLESLWHGNAYDDDEKVKAEVKCGRGVVVKNSPQVKKFGERKAVFELIVPQNQTM
;
A
#
# COMPACT_ATOMS: atom_id res chain seq x y z
N MET A 1 -14.97 -30.75 -40.37
CA MET A 1 -13.70 -30.76 -39.60
C MET A 1 -13.00 -29.40 -39.57
N LYS A 2 -12.90 -28.65 -40.68
CA LYS A 2 -12.23 -27.34 -40.68
C LYS A 2 -12.92 -26.28 -39.80
N SER A 3 -14.26 -26.17 -39.83
CA SER A 3 -14.99 -25.21 -38.99
C SER A 3 -14.95 -25.49 -37.50
N THR A 4 -14.95 -26.77 -37.07
CA THR A 4 -14.88 -27.11 -35.64
C THR A 4 -13.51 -26.77 -35.04
N ILE A 5 -12.44 -26.91 -35.83
CA ILE A 5 -11.09 -26.49 -35.41
C ILE A 5 -11.05 -24.96 -35.26
N ILE A 6 -11.61 -24.21 -36.22
CA ILE A 6 -11.64 -22.74 -36.17
C ILE A 6 -12.39 -22.25 -34.92
N VAL A 7 -13.56 -22.84 -34.61
CA VAL A 7 -14.34 -22.46 -33.42
C VAL A 7 -13.57 -22.77 -32.14
N ALA A 8 -12.91 -23.92 -32.05
CA ALA A 8 -12.09 -24.28 -30.89
C ALA A 8 -10.89 -23.33 -30.70
N THR A 9 -10.23 -22.93 -31.79
CA THR A 9 -9.11 -21.97 -31.75
C THR A 9 -9.57 -20.58 -31.33
N VAL A 10 -10.71 -20.09 -31.84
CA VAL A 10 -11.28 -18.80 -31.45
C VAL A 10 -11.68 -18.79 -29.98
N TYR A 11 -12.29 -19.89 -29.49
CA TYR A 11 -12.66 -20.02 -28.08
C TYR A 11 -11.42 -20.03 -27.17
N LEU A 12 -10.36 -20.76 -27.54
CA LEU A 12 -9.11 -20.80 -26.78
C LEU A 12 -8.46 -19.41 -26.72
N LEU A 13 -8.44 -18.69 -27.84
CA LEU A 13 -7.94 -17.31 -27.90
C LEU A 13 -8.74 -16.38 -26.98
N PHE A 14 -10.07 -16.50 -26.96
CA PHE A 14 -10.94 -15.70 -26.09
C PHE A 14 -10.64 -15.96 -24.60
N VAL A 15 -10.48 -17.21 -24.19
CA VAL A 15 -10.15 -17.58 -22.80
C VAL A 15 -8.77 -17.03 -22.39
N VAL A 16 -7.77 -17.10 -23.27
CA VAL A 16 -6.42 -16.56 -23.00
C VAL A 16 -6.47 -15.04 -22.87
N VAL A 17 -7.18 -14.33 -23.75
CA VAL A 17 -7.35 -12.86 -23.66
C VAL A 17 -8.04 -12.48 -22.36
N CYS A 18 -9.11 -13.18 -21.94
CA CYS A 18 -9.78 -12.92 -20.67
C CYS A 18 -8.90 -13.22 -19.45
N ALA A 19 -8.04 -14.24 -19.51
CA ALA A 19 -7.13 -14.57 -18.42
C ALA A 19 -5.99 -13.54 -18.26
N VAL A 20 -5.48 -13.00 -19.38
CA VAL A 20 -4.44 -11.97 -19.38
C VAL A 20 -5.00 -10.60 -18.96
N ALA A 21 -6.24 -10.28 -19.36
CA ALA A 21 -6.91 -9.03 -18.98
C ALA A 21 -7.09 -8.88 -17.46
N LYS A 22 -7.25 -9.98 -16.71
CA LYS A 22 -7.33 -9.96 -15.24
C LYS A 22 -6.00 -9.63 -14.54
N LYS A 23 -4.89 -9.56 -15.28
CA LYS A 23 -3.54 -9.37 -14.73
C LYS A 23 -3.04 -7.92 -14.83
N SER A 24 -3.90 -6.97 -15.17
CA SER A 24 -3.57 -5.55 -15.12
C SER A 24 -3.51 -5.07 -13.67
N SER A 25 -2.29 -5.05 -13.12
CA SER A 25 -1.81 -4.20 -12.01
C SER A 25 -2.88 -3.51 -11.16
N ASP A 26 -3.09 -4.00 -9.94
CA ASP A 26 -4.03 -3.53 -8.89
C ASP A 26 -3.82 -2.08 -8.40
N TYR A 27 -3.10 -1.23 -9.13
CA TYR A 27 -2.83 0.15 -8.73
C TYR A 27 -3.44 1.09 -9.77
N LEU A 28 -4.69 1.45 -9.53
CA LEU A 28 -5.40 2.49 -10.27
C LEU A 28 -4.64 3.82 -10.18
N PRO A 29 -4.74 4.69 -11.21
CA PRO A 29 -4.17 6.03 -11.16
C PRO A 29 -4.65 6.74 -9.89
N VAL A 30 -3.73 7.41 -9.20
CA VAL A 30 -3.97 8.10 -7.92
C VAL A 30 -5.13 9.07 -8.10
N LYS A 31 -6.34 8.65 -7.70
CA LYS A 31 -7.43 9.56 -7.35
C LYS A 31 -6.93 10.38 -6.16
N ASP A 32 -7.38 11.61 -5.98
CA ASP A 32 -6.77 12.57 -5.04
C ASP A 32 -6.58 11.99 -3.62
N LEU A 33 -5.39 11.46 -3.33
CA LEU A 33 -4.96 11.02 -2.01
C LEU A 33 -4.20 12.18 -1.41
N LEU A 34 -4.86 12.93 -0.53
CA LEU A 34 -4.23 14.06 0.14
C LEU A 34 -3.46 13.53 1.35
N PRO A 35 -2.12 13.68 1.39
CA PRO A 35 -1.35 13.33 2.57
C PRO A 35 -1.76 14.27 3.71
N LEU A 36 -2.22 13.70 4.82
CA LEU A 36 -2.48 14.45 6.04
C LEU A 36 -1.19 14.58 6.88
N PRO A 37 -1.13 15.53 7.82
CA PRO A 37 0.00 15.67 8.73
C PRO A 37 0.33 14.35 9.43
N LEU A 38 1.62 14.03 9.49
CA LEU A 38 2.13 12.90 10.27
C LEU A 38 2.08 13.23 11.75
N VAL A 39 1.52 12.34 12.57
CA VAL A 39 1.53 12.47 14.03
C VAL A 39 2.66 11.62 14.58
N ILE A 40 3.57 12.24 15.34
CA ILE A 40 4.71 11.55 15.98
C ILE A 40 4.55 11.68 17.49
N LEU A 41 4.45 10.54 18.18
CA LEU A 41 4.30 10.46 19.63
C LEU A 41 5.47 9.66 20.20
N GLN A 42 6.18 10.20 21.19
CA GLN A 42 7.24 9.48 21.88
C GLN A 42 6.64 8.46 22.87
N ASP A 43 7.24 7.28 22.98
CA ASP A 43 6.89 6.29 24.01
C ASP A 43 7.31 6.83 25.39
N GLU A 44 6.35 6.94 26.32
CA GLU A 44 6.57 7.42 27.68
C GLU A 44 7.58 6.57 28.47
N LYS A 45 7.72 5.28 28.14
CA LYS A 45 8.62 4.33 28.81
C LYS A 45 9.97 4.19 28.13
N HIS A 46 10.08 4.55 26.86
CA HIS A 46 11.30 4.38 26.07
C HIS A 46 11.58 5.64 25.24
N SER A 47 12.51 6.48 25.72
CA SER A 47 12.85 7.75 25.07
C SER A 47 13.34 7.61 23.62
N ASN A 48 13.77 6.42 23.22
CA ASN A 48 14.28 6.14 21.89
C ASN A 48 13.22 5.53 20.94
N LYS A 49 11.98 5.35 21.40
CA LYS A 49 10.88 4.78 20.61
C LYS A 49 9.82 5.85 20.36
N TYR A 50 9.29 5.84 19.14
CA TYR A 50 8.23 6.74 18.71
C TYR A 50 7.16 5.96 17.95
N LYS A 51 5.92 6.37 18.09
CA LYS A 51 4.78 5.93 17.30
C LYS A 51 4.51 6.99 16.24
N LEU A 52 4.48 6.58 14.98
CA LEU A 52 4.18 7.42 13.84
C LEU A 52 2.81 7.03 13.27
N GLU A 53 1.87 7.96 13.23
CA GLU A 53 0.57 7.77 12.59
C GLU A 53 0.54 8.52 11.25
N SER A 54 0.33 7.77 10.17
CA SER A 54 0.11 8.29 8.83
C SER A 54 -1.38 8.24 8.55
N LEU A 55 -2.00 9.41 8.46
CA LEU A 55 -3.41 9.56 8.12
C LEU A 55 -3.57 9.83 6.62
N TRP A 56 -4.69 9.42 6.03
CA TRP A 56 -5.02 9.79 4.67
C TRP A 56 -6.50 10.14 4.52
N HIS A 57 -6.74 11.05 3.58
CA HIS A 57 -8.08 11.36 3.10
C HIS A 57 -8.08 11.34 1.57
N GLY A 58 -9.24 11.07 1.01
CA GLY A 58 -9.43 11.02 -0.43
C GLY A 58 -10.90 10.80 -0.76
N ASN A 59 -11.25 11.16 -1.98
CA ASN A 59 -12.58 10.96 -2.54
C ASN A 59 -12.52 9.87 -3.61
N ALA A 60 -13.68 9.26 -3.90
CA ALA A 60 -13.84 8.25 -4.95
C ALA A 60 -13.02 6.94 -4.78
N TYR A 61 -12.63 6.62 -3.55
CA TYR A 61 -12.09 5.32 -3.16
C TYR A 61 -13.19 4.52 -2.43
N ASP A 62 -13.35 3.24 -2.77
CA ASP A 62 -14.12 2.31 -1.93
C ASP A 62 -13.38 2.10 -0.60
N ASP A 63 -14.11 2.01 0.51
CA ASP A 63 -13.51 1.78 1.82
C ASP A 63 -12.76 0.43 1.88
N ASP A 64 -13.11 -0.55 1.04
CA ASP A 64 -12.42 -1.83 0.92
C ASP A 64 -11.21 -1.83 -0.02
N GLU A 65 -10.94 -0.74 -0.75
CA GLU A 65 -9.77 -0.64 -1.62
C GLU A 65 -8.46 -0.74 -0.83
N LYS A 66 -7.47 -1.44 -1.40
CA LYS A 66 -6.16 -1.64 -0.75
C LYS A 66 -5.26 -0.41 -0.96
N VAL A 67 -4.73 0.10 0.13
CA VAL A 67 -3.73 1.17 0.17
C VAL A 67 -2.43 0.61 0.73
N LYS A 68 -1.31 0.88 0.06
CA LYS A 68 0.03 0.55 0.57
C LYS A 68 0.61 1.77 1.27
N ALA A 69 0.89 1.65 2.56
CA ALA A 69 1.56 2.67 3.35
C ALA A 69 3.00 2.25 3.65
N GLU A 70 3.96 3.09 3.30
CA GLU A 70 5.39 2.81 3.45
C GLU A 70 6.09 4.05 4.04
N VAL A 71 6.96 3.84 5.02
CA VAL A 71 7.70 4.91 5.70
C VAL A 71 9.18 4.64 5.51
N LYS A 72 9.90 5.67 5.07
CA LYS A 72 11.36 5.64 4.93
C LYS A 72 11.95 6.75 5.80
N CYS A 73 12.91 6.37 6.64
CA CYS A 73 13.64 7.29 7.50
C CYS A 73 15.12 7.35 7.08
N GLY A 74 15.83 8.36 7.57
CA GLY A 74 17.27 8.50 7.39
C GLY A 74 18.07 7.37 8.07
N ARG A 75 19.39 7.36 7.83
CA ARG A 75 20.28 6.31 8.34
C ARG A 75 20.24 6.22 9.86
N GLY A 76 20.07 5.00 10.37
CA GLY A 76 20.12 4.65 11.79
C GLY A 76 18.76 4.53 12.46
N VAL A 77 17.70 5.12 11.90
CA VAL A 77 16.35 4.92 12.42
C VAL A 77 15.81 3.57 11.96
N VAL A 78 15.39 2.74 12.92
CA VAL A 78 14.73 1.45 12.62
C VAL A 78 13.22 1.70 12.55
N VAL A 79 12.63 1.41 11.40
CA VAL A 79 11.17 1.46 11.20
C VAL A 79 10.62 0.04 11.31
N LYS A 80 9.69 -0.18 12.25
CA LYS A 80 8.93 -1.43 12.33
C LYS A 80 7.56 -1.27 11.67
N ASN A 81 6.99 -2.42 11.32
CA ASN A 81 5.67 -2.51 10.69
C ASN A 81 5.61 -1.73 9.37
N SER A 82 6.66 -1.75 8.55
CA SER A 82 6.67 -1.11 7.23
C SER A 82 7.27 -2.05 6.18
N PRO A 83 6.68 -2.16 4.98
CA PRO A 83 5.42 -1.55 4.53
C PRO A 83 4.17 -2.23 5.12
N GLN A 84 3.02 -1.54 5.07
CA GLN A 84 1.70 -2.10 5.42
C GLN A 84 0.76 -2.04 4.22
N VAL A 85 -0.11 -3.05 4.11
CA VAL A 85 -1.28 -3.01 3.24
C VAL A 85 -2.51 -2.86 4.12
N LYS A 86 -3.29 -1.81 3.85
CA LYS A 86 -4.42 -1.37 4.64
C LYS A 86 -5.64 -1.19 3.74
N LYS A 87 -6.83 -1.21 4.32
CA LYS A 87 -8.03 -0.76 3.61
C LYS A 87 -8.10 0.77 3.62
N PHE A 88 -8.59 1.38 2.53
CA PHE A 88 -8.75 2.82 2.45
C PHE A 88 -9.63 3.36 3.59
N GLY A 89 -10.71 2.64 3.93
CA GLY A 89 -11.63 2.96 5.02
C GLY A 89 -11.02 2.92 6.42
N GLU A 90 -9.83 2.33 6.61
CA GLU A 90 -9.10 2.44 7.89
C GLU A 90 -8.57 3.86 8.13
N ARG A 91 -8.37 4.65 7.05
CA ARG A 91 -7.92 6.06 7.06
C ARG A 91 -6.59 6.34 7.77
N LYS A 92 -5.90 5.30 8.25
CA LYS A 92 -4.63 5.41 8.97
C LYS A 92 -3.75 4.16 8.90
N ALA A 93 -2.45 4.38 8.99
CA ALA A 93 -1.43 3.36 9.28
C ALA A 93 -0.55 3.83 10.43
N VAL A 94 -0.13 2.89 11.27
CA VAL A 94 0.67 3.17 12.48
C VAL A 94 1.98 2.41 12.41
N PHE A 95 3.09 3.12 12.54
CA PHE A 95 4.44 2.60 12.50
C PHE A 95 5.15 2.84 13.83
N GLU A 96 6.14 2.01 14.15
CA GLU A 96 7.05 2.28 15.27
C GLU A 96 8.41 2.69 14.72
N LEU A 97 8.97 3.77 15.24
CA LEU A 97 10.30 4.24 14.94
C LEU A 97 11.19 4.03 16.17
N ILE A 98 12.39 3.52 15.97
CA ILE A 98 13.41 3.42 17.00
C ILE A 98 14.62 4.22 16.55
N VAL A 99 14.92 5.29 17.28
CA VAL A 99 16.05 6.18 17.02
C VAL A 99 17.21 5.78 17.93
N PRO A 100 18.40 5.42 17.43
CA PRO A 100 19.52 5.05 18.29
C PRO A 100 19.97 6.26 19.12
N GLN A 101 20.19 6.07 20.42
CA GLN A 101 20.56 7.15 21.35
C GLN A 101 21.94 7.77 21.03
N ASN A 102 22.79 7.07 20.27
CA ASN A 102 24.13 7.53 19.89
C ASN A 102 24.16 8.35 18.59
N GLN A 103 23.01 8.73 18.05
CA GLN A 103 22.92 9.64 16.91
C GLN A 103 22.68 11.07 17.38
N THR A 104 23.71 11.68 17.97
CA THR A 104 23.81 13.15 17.99
C THR A 104 24.05 13.62 16.56
N MET A 105 23.15 14.48 16.06
CA MET A 105 23.38 15.32 14.88
C MET A 105 24.63 16.18 15.08
#